data_AF-R7SKN4-F1
#
_entry.id   AF-R7SKN4-F1
#
_cell.length_a   1.000
_cell.length_b   1.000
_cell.length_c   1.000
_cell.angle_alpha   90.00
_cell.angle_beta   90.00
_cell.angle_gamma   90.00
#
_symmetry.space_group_name_H-M   'P 1'
#
loop_
_entity.id
_entity.type
_entity.pdbx_description
1 polymer ?
#
loop_
_entity_poly.entity_id
_entity_poly.type
_entity_poly.pdbx_seq_one_letter_code
_entity_poly.pdbx_strand_id
1 'polypeptide(L)'
;MPTAPVDTRGSVLYFEDSGVPNGSTDYITLFMIHGTCFHSAGFRPIIPFATQSNIRLVLLNVHGYPGSTPYSDEELDRLEGSLEARKAELQARGSELAAFIRWFIITEKIPPISESSHGVLIGGLSVLAWSGGNGHSLCMFAHADRLAEDTRKLFDEYLRSLILYDPSSTAAGTPAPPALKSIRPDRSLPLEEQAIFFGTQASSFYPPFTLPDTIPETPSYAPRVALHEGPGAVDPKLQPTTFKMTTSELRSVMHVPIMERAQHVIWSPLLREVFRENVRRALYDCRHDDGTGAKKKILPAVRVHVVWCDMTLGEVAWAVANLNCEYKEAAPEARRPVEFHKLEGGNHFIHWEEPARFVGVLAKII
;
A
#
# COMPACT_ATOMS: atom_id res chain seq x y z
N MET A 1 7.94 -1.80 22.92
CA MET A 1 7.53 -2.00 21.53
C MET A 1 8.32 -1.00 20.70
N PRO A 2 9.10 -1.42 19.68
CA PRO A 2 10.03 -0.51 19.01
C PRO A 2 9.26 0.53 18.18
N THR A 3 9.70 1.78 18.29
CA THR A 3 9.12 2.93 17.60
C THR A 3 10.24 3.78 17.02
N ALA A 4 9.99 4.40 15.88
CA ALA A 4 10.92 5.33 15.23
C ALA A 4 10.35 6.76 15.27
N PRO A 5 11.15 7.77 15.62
CA PRO A 5 10.74 9.17 15.51
C PRO A 5 10.63 9.57 14.03
N VAL A 6 9.56 10.27 13.67
CA VAL A 6 9.27 10.66 12.28
C VAL A 6 9.12 12.16 12.07
N ASP A 7 9.17 12.95 13.14
CA ASP A 7 9.26 14.41 13.07
C ASP A 7 9.91 15.00 14.34
N THR A 8 10.05 16.33 14.38
CA THR A 8 10.55 17.07 15.54
C THR A 8 9.49 17.37 16.59
N ARG A 9 8.23 16.98 16.35
CA ARG A 9 7.08 17.20 17.25
C ARG A 9 6.87 16.02 18.20
N GLY A 10 7.66 14.96 18.06
CA GLY A 10 7.58 13.76 18.88
C GLY A 10 6.66 12.68 18.31
N SER A 11 6.24 12.81 17.05
CA SER A 11 5.48 11.76 16.38
C SER A 11 6.35 10.54 16.14
N VAL A 12 5.77 9.35 16.29
CA VAL A 12 6.44 8.07 16.14
C VAL A 12 5.63 7.10 15.31
N LEU A 13 6.32 6.22 14.59
CA LEU A 13 5.72 5.04 13.96
C LEU A 13 6.23 3.76 14.64
N TYR A 14 5.30 2.88 15.00
CA TYR A 14 5.59 1.53 15.45
C TYR A 14 5.94 0.62 14.27
N PHE A 15 6.88 -0.29 14.50
CA PHE A 15 7.22 -1.32 13.54
C PHE A 15 7.53 -2.64 14.22
N GLU A 16 7.44 -3.73 13.45
CA GLU A 16 8.04 -5.02 13.78
C GLU A 16 9.15 -5.30 12.79
N ASP A 17 10.25 -5.85 13.26
CA ASP A 17 11.38 -6.21 12.43
C ASP A 17 11.66 -7.70 12.57
N SER A 18 11.69 -8.39 11.43
CA SER A 18 12.03 -9.82 11.37
C SER A 18 13.53 -10.09 11.62
N GLY A 19 14.36 -9.04 11.60
CA GLY A 19 15.80 -9.11 11.77
C GLY A 19 16.53 -9.52 10.50
N VAL A 20 17.86 -9.47 10.56
CA VAL A 20 18.74 -9.86 9.45
C VAL A 20 18.58 -11.36 9.16
N PRO A 21 18.21 -11.77 7.92
CA PRO A 21 18.04 -13.17 7.58
C PRO A 21 19.36 -13.93 7.71
N ASN A 22 19.42 -14.93 8.59
CA ASN A 22 20.56 -15.87 8.72
C ASN A 22 21.96 -15.21 8.79
N GLY A 23 22.07 -13.99 9.34
CA GLY A 23 23.33 -13.24 9.40
C GLY A 23 23.86 -12.74 8.04
N SER A 24 23.00 -12.72 7.02
CA SER A 24 23.29 -12.23 5.67
C SER A 24 23.77 -10.78 5.68
N THR A 25 24.65 -10.45 4.74
CA THR A 25 25.14 -9.08 4.49
C THR A 25 24.65 -8.50 3.17
N ASP A 26 23.89 -9.28 2.38
CA ASP A 26 23.45 -8.93 1.03
C ASP A 26 21.91 -8.97 0.85
N TYR A 27 21.19 -9.13 1.97
CA TYR A 27 19.73 -9.19 2.02
C TYR A 27 19.07 -7.92 1.49
N ILE A 28 17.84 -8.07 0.98
CA ILE A 28 16.97 -6.94 0.63
C ILE A 28 16.05 -6.65 1.82
N THR A 29 15.88 -5.37 2.14
CA THR A 29 14.88 -4.94 3.13
C THR A 29 13.54 -4.66 2.46
N LEU A 30 12.45 -5.21 2.98
CA LEU A 30 11.09 -4.94 2.50
C LEU A 30 10.27 -4.30 3.61
N PHE A 31 9.94 -3.03 3.41
CA PHE A 31 9.01 -2.30 4.28
C PHE A 31 7.57 -2.61 3.86
N MET A 32 6.74 -3.02 4.81
CA MET A 32 5.36 -3.42 4.55
C MET A 32 4.37 -2.51 5.29
N ILE A 33 3.51 -1.87 4.51
CA ILE A 33 2.47 -0.94 4.98
C ILE A 33 1.12 -1.64 4.83
N HIS A 34 0.40 -1.76 5.95
CA HIS A 34 -0.88 -2.44 6.00
C HIS A 34 -2.02 -1.62 5.34
N GLY A 35 -3.15 -2.30 5.12
CA GLY A 35 -4.37 -1.71 4.58
C GLY A 35 -5.27 -1.11 5.65
N THR A 36 -6.45 -0.65 5.21
CA THR A 36 -7.49 -0.14 6.10
C THR A 36 -7.94 -1.19 7.12
N CYS A 37 -8.19 -0.78 8.36
CA CYS A 37 -8.75 -1.58 9.46
C CYS A 37 -7.84 -2.70 9.97
N PHE A 38 -6.95 -3.25 9.15
CA PHE A 38 -5.93 -4.20 9.56
C PHE A 38 -4.63 -3.47 9.89
N HIS A 39 -3.73 -4.10 10.64
CA HIS A 39 -2.41 -3.55 10.95
C HIS A 39 -1.29 -4.53 10.64
N SER A 40 -0.04 -4.14 10.91
CA SER A 40 1.19 -4.83 10.49
C SER A 40 1.25 -6.33 10.84
N ALA A 41 0.60 -6.74 11.94
CA ALA A 41 0.53 -8.12 12.39
C ALA A 41 -0.10 -9.07 11.36
N GLY A 42 -0.94 -8.56 10.45
CA GLY A 42 -1.50 -9.34 9.34
C GLY A 42 -0.44 -9.91 8.38
N PHE A 43 0.78 -9.36 8.38
CA PHE A 43 1.89 -9.87 7.55
C PHE A 43 2.79 -10.89 8.27
N ARG A 44 2.60 -11.15 9.56
CA ARG A 44 3.44 -12.13 10.29
C ARG A 44 3.53 -13.51 9.63
N PRO A 45 2.47 -14.07 9.02
CA PRO A 45 2.55 -15.38 8.37
C PRO A 45 3.61 -15.48 7.25
N ILE A 46 4.00 -14.35 6.64
CA ILE A 46 4.98 -14.37 5.55
C ILE A 46 6.45 -14.33 6.03
N ILE A 47 6.71 -14.03 7.30
CA ILE A 47 8.06 -13.88 7.86
C ILE A 47 8.95 -15.10 7.56
N PRO A 48 8.54 -16.36 7.84
CA PRO A 48 9.42 -17.51 7.63
C PRO A 48 9.84 -17.67 6.16
N PHE A 49 8.95 -17.38 5.21
CA PHE A 49 9.21 -17.51 3.78
C PHE A 49 10.10 -16.38 3.27
N ALA A 50 9.94 -15.16 3.81
CA ALA A 50 10.79 -14.02 3.49
C ALA A 50 12.23 -14.26 3.96
N THR A 51 12.42 -14.79 5.17
CA THR A 51 13.74 -15.19 5.68
C THR A 51 14.41 -16.23 4.77
N GLN A 52 13.67 -17.23 4.30
CA GLN A 52 14.18 -18.23 3.35
C GLN A 52 14.59 -17.63 2.00
N SER A 53 13.98 -16.49 1.63
CA SER A 53 14.27 -15.77 0.38
C SER A 53 15.31 -14.65 0.55
N ASN A 54 16.03 -14.60 1.68
CA ASN A 54 17.01 -13.55 2.01
C ASN A 54 16.41 -12.14 2.05
N ILE A 55 15.17 -12.02 2.57
CA ILE A 55 14.44 -10.75 2.70
C ILE A 55 14.24 -10.44 4.19
N ARG A 56 14.68 -9.24 4.62
CA ARG A 56 14.35 -8.66 5.94
C ARG A 56 13.02 -7.93 5.83
N LEU A 57 11.98 -8.39 6.51
CA LEU A 57 10.71 -7.68 6.60
C LEU A 57 10.73 -6.67 7.75
N VAL A 58 10.20 -5.48 7.48
CA VAL A 58 9.83 -4.49 8.49
C VAL A 58 8.36 -4.14 8.32
N LEU A 59 7.55 -4.51 9.29
CA LEU A 59 6.10 -4.41 9.26
C LEU A 59 5.69 -3.13 10.00
N LEU A 60 5.25 -2.11 9.26
CA LEU A 60 5.03 -0.76 9.77
C LEU A 60 3.55 -0.55 10.11
N ASN A 61 3.27 0.02 11.28
CA ASN A 61 1.97 0.66 11.55
C ASN A 61 2.07 2.14 11.22
N VAL A 62 1.20 2.62 10.34
CA VAL A 62 1.17 4.05 9.99
C VAL A 62 0.49 4.88 11.08
N HIS A 63 0.57 6.20 10.97
CA HIS A 63 -0.13 7.14 11.85
C HIS A 63 -1.60 6.75 12.02
N GLY A 64 -2.10 6.79 13.26
CA GLY A 64 -3.44 6.34 13.61
C GLY A 64 -3.59 4.86 13.96
N TYR A 65 -2.55 4.03 13.81
CA TYR A 65 -2.61 2.59 14.10
C TYR A 65 -1.82 2.20 15.36
N PRO A 66 -2.02 0.98 15.92
CA PRO A 66 -1.51 0.61 17.23
C PRO A 66 0.01 0.82 17.39
N GLY A 67 0.40 1.49 18.47
CA GLY A 67 1.81 1.78 18.79
C GLY A 67 2.39 3.00 18.06
N SER A 68 1.77 3.47 16.99
CA SER A 68 2.11 4.72 16.31
C SER A 68 1.35 5.90 16.92
N THR A 69 1.77 7.12 16.60
CA THR A 69 1.04 8.33 17.01
C THR A 69 -0.39 8.29 16.48
N PRO A 70 -1.41 8.51 17.33
CA PRO A 70 -2.81 8.54 16.90
C PRO A 70 -3.12 9.84 16.15
N TYR A 71 -4.18 9.83 15.35
CA TYR A 71 -4.70 11.07 14.76
C TYR A 71 -5.24 12.00 15.85
N SER A 72 -4.86 13.27 15.79
CA SER A 72 -5.51 14.32 16.58
C SER A 72 -6.79 14.82 15.90
N ASP A 73 -7.70 15.43 16.66
CA ASP A 73 -8.90 16.03 16.08
C ASP A 73 -8.56 17.13 15.09
N GLU A 74 -7.52 17.92 15.34
CA GLU A 74 -7.07 18.98 14.43
C GLU A 74 -6.50 18.41 13.12
N GLU A 75 -5.84 17.25 13.15
CA GLU A 75 -5.39 16.55 11.94
C GLU A 75 -6.60 16.10 11.11
N LEU A 76 -7.61 15.51 11.75
CA LEU A 76 -8.83 15.07 11.08
C LEU A 76 -9.64 16.25 10.53
N ASP A 77 -9.75 17.35 11.29
CA ASP A 77 -10.38 18.60 10.83
C ASP A 77 -9.69 19.15 9.58
N ARG A 78 -8.35 19.05 9.48
CA ARG A 78 -7.62 19.48 8.27
C ARG A 78 -7.89 18.58 7.06
N LEU A 79 -8.04 17.27 7.27
CA LEU A 79 -8.47 16.35 6.20
C LEU A 79 -9.92 16.60 5.74
N GLU A 80 -10.77 17.16 6.59
CA GLU A 80 -12.13 17.54 6.23
C GLU A 80 -12.22 18.98 5.68
N GLY A 81 -11.23 19.81 6.03
CA GLY A 81 -11.13 21.24 5.74
C GLY A 81 -10.87 21.62 4.29
N SER A 82 -10.10 22.68 4.04
CA SER A 82 -9.84 23.17 2.68
C SER A 82 -8.98 22.19 1.85
N LEU A 83 -9.02 22.33 0.52
CA LEU A 83 -8.14 21.54 -0.38
C LEU A 83 -6.66 21.65 0.01
N GLU A 84 -6.21 22.85 0.37
CA GLU A 84 -4.82 23.08 0.78
C GLU A 84 -4.49 22.42 2.13
N ALA A 85 -5.43 22.44 3.08
CA ALA A 85 -5.28 21.72 4.35
C ALA A 85 -5.18 20.21 4.13
N ARG A 86 -6.02 19.66 3.25
CA ARG A 86 -6.01 18.23 2.87
C ARG A 86 -4.68 17.82 2.24
N LYS A 87 -4.18 18.61 1.29
CA LYS A 87 -2.88 18.39 0.64
C LYS A 87 -1.75 18.42 1.66
N ALA A 88 -1.74 19.42 2.54
CA ALA A 88 -0.70 19.56 3.56
C ALA A 88 -0.70 18.37 4.54
N GLU A 89 -1.87 17.91 4.97
CA GLU A 89 -2.00 16.80 5.92
C GLU A 89 -1.59 15.45 5.28
N LEU A 90 -2.02 15.18 4.04
CA LEU A 90 -1.57 13.98 3.32
C LEU A 90 -0.07 14.02 2.99
N GLN A 91 0.48 15.20 2.69
CA GLN A 91 1.93 15.37 2.54
C GLN A 91 2.66 15.08 3.85
N ALA A 92 2.14 15.53 5.00
CA ALA A 92 2.75 15.25 6.30
C ALA A 92 2.85 13.74 6.55
N ARG A 93 1.78 12.98 6.27
CA ARG A 93 1.78 11.51 6.35
C ARG A 93 2.81 10.86 5.41
N GLY A 94 2.96 11.38 4.19
CA GLY A 94 4.02 10.92 3.27
C GLY A 94 5.43 11.25 3.78
N SER A 95 5.60 12.39 4.43
CA SER A 95 6.88 12.84 4.99
C SER A 95 7.30 12.00 6.20
N GLU A 96 6.36 11.57 7.04
CA GLU A 96 6.62 10.65 8.15
C GLU A 96 7.16 9.30 7.66
N LEU A 97 6.60 8.78 6.56
CA LEU A 97 7.11 7.55 5.96
C LEU A 97 8.55 7.73 5.46
N ALA A 98 8.85 8.85 4.79
CA ALA A 98 10.23 9.13 4.37
C ALA A 98 11.19 9.28 5.57
N ALA A 99 10.75 9.94 6.65
CA ALA A 99 11.53 10.08 7.86
C ALA A 99 11.80 8.73 8.53
N PHE A 100 10.79 7.85 8.59
CA PHE A 100 10.95 6.47 9.07
C PHE A 100 12.00 5.71 8.26
N ILE A 101 11.89 5.72 6.92
CA ILE A 101 12.81 5.02 6.02
C ILE A 101 14.24 5.51 6.23
N ARG A 102 14.44 6.83 6.27
CA ARG A 102 15.75 7.44 6.53
C ARG A 102 16.31 7.03 7.89
N TRP A 103 15.49 7.11 8.94
CA TRP A 103 15.87 6.72 10.30
C TRP A 103 16.29 5.25 10.35
N PHE A 104 15.53 4.37 9.69
CA PHE A 104 15.80 2.94 9.67
C PHE A 104 17.10 2.61 8.93
N ILE A 105 17.32 3.19 7.74
CA ILE A 105 18.58 3.01 6.98
C ILE A 105 19.80 3.33 7.86
N ILE A 106 19.77 4.47 8.54
CA ILE A 106 20.91 4.96 9.33
C ILE A 106 21.09 4.15 10.62
N THR A 107 19.99 3.86 11.33
CA THR A 107 20.03 3.22 12.65
C THR A 107 20.35 1.73 12.52
N GLU A 108 19.68 1.07 11.58
CA GLU A 108 19.75 -0.38 11.38
C GLU A 108 20.82 -0.80 10.38
N LYS A 109 21.49 0.17 9.73
CA LYS A 109 22.63 -0.03 8.82
C LYS A 109 22.34 -1.10 7.76
N ILE A 110 21.20 -0.95 7.09
CA ILE A 110 20.86 -1.89 6.00
C ILE A 110 21.93 -1.80 4.90
N PRO A 111 22.19 -2.88 4.14
CA PRO A 111 23.16 -2.82 3.04
C PRO A 111 22.65 -1.89 1.91
N PRO A 112 23.50 -1.02 1.33
CA PRO A 112 23.14 -0.23 0.15
C PRO A 112 22.95 -1.12 -1.08
N ILE A 113 22.37 -0.57 -2.14
CA ILE A 113 22.30 -1.26 -3.43
C ILE A 113 23.72 -1.45 -3.96
N SER A 114 24.07 -2.68 -4.32
CA SER A 114 25.35 -2.98 -4.96
C SER A 114 25.22 -4.16 -5.92
N GLU A 115 26.20 -4.33 -6.80
CA GLU A 115 26.27 -5.45 -7.72
C GLU A 115 27.12 -6.57 -7.12
N SER A 116 26.58 -7.79 -7.06
CA SER A 116 27.33 -8.97 -6.65
C SER A 116 28.35 -9.40 -7.71
N SER A 117 29.24 -10.33 -7.35
CA SER A 117 30.21 -10.92 -8.29
C SER A 117 29.59 -11.61 -9.52
N HIS A 118 28.28 -11.86 -9.50
CA HIS A 118 27.53 -12.51 -10.58
C HIS A 118 26.65 -11.53 -11.39
N GLY A 119 26.80 -10.23 -11.18
CA GLY A 119 26.02 -9.21 -11.89
C GLY A 119 24.58 -9.06 -11.40
N VAL A 120 24.28 -9.57 -10.20
CA VAL A 120 22.95 -9.47 -9.58
C VAL A 120 22.96 -8.35 -8.55
N LEU A 121 21.97 -7.46 -8.61
CA LEU A 121 21.79 -6.38 -7.63
C LEU A 121 21.35 -6.94 -6.27
N ILE A 122 22.18 -6.73 -5.26
CA ILE A 122 21.96 -7.09 -3.86
C ILE A 122 21.76 -5.85 -2.99
N GLY A 123 21.31 -6.04 -1.75
CA GLY A 123 21.08 -4.94 -0.82
C GLY A 123 19.96 -3.99 -1.25
N GLY A 124 19.88 -2.86 -0.56
CA GLY A 124 18.83 -1.86 -0.72
C GLY A 124 17.51 -2.26 -0.09
N LEU A 125 16.47 -1.50 -0.42
CA LEU A 125 15.14 -1.68 0.13
C LEU A 125 14.02 -1.45 -0.89
N SER A 126 12.89 -2.11 -0.67
CA SER A 126 11.64 -1.84 -1.38
C SER A 126 10.54 -1.48 -0.39
N VAL A 127 9.58 -0.66 -0.84
CA VAL A 127 8.40 -0.27 -0.04
C VAL A 127 7.18 -0.94 -0.66
N LEU A 128 6.52 -1.81 0.08
CA LEU A 128 5.26 -2.44 -0.30
C LEU A 128 4.12 -1.85 0.54
N ALA A 129 3.06 -1.43 -0.15
CA ALA A 129 1.86 -0.95 0.51
C ALA A 129 0.64 -1.74 0.02
N TRP A 130 -0.20 -2.17 0.96
CA TRP A 130 -1.37 -2.99 0.67
C TRP A 130 -2.67 -2.16 0.75
N SER A 131 -3.60 -2.36 -0.18
CA SER A 131 -4.96 -1.82 -0.09
C SER A 131 -5.00 -0.29 0.10
N GLY A 132 -5.66 0.20 1.16
CA GLY A 132 -5.67 1.61 1.58
C GLY A 132 -4.29 2.17 1.93
N GLY A 133 -3.35 1.33 2.38
CA GLY A 133 -1.97 1.68 2.70
C GLY A 133 -1.22 2.33 1.54
N ASN A 134 -1.60 1.98 0.30
CA ASN A 134 -1.05 2.58 -0.92
C ASN A 134 -1.19 4.10 -0.95
N GLY A 135 -2.22 4.66 -0.30
CA GLY A 135 -2.38 6.11 -0.19
C GLY A 135 -1.17 6.77 0.48
N HIS A 136 -0.65 6.17 1.56
CA HIS A 136 0.49 6.71 2.30
C HIS A 136 1.79 6.65 1.49
N SER A 137 2.09 5.51 0.85
CA SER A 137 3.29 5.38 0.01
C SER A 137 3.21 6.30 -1.21
N LEU A 138 2.05 6.40 -1.87
CA LEU A 138 1.85 7.31 -3.00
C LEU A 138 2.03 8.77 -2.57
N CYS A 139 1.56 9.18 -1.38
CA CYS A 139 1.83 10.52 -0.85
C CYS A 139 3.33 10.78 -0.67
N MET A 140 4.09 9.82 -0.13
CA MET A 140 5.55 9.96 0.01
C MET A 140 6.23 10.18 -1.34
N PHE A 141 5.94 9.32 -2.33
CA PHE A 141 6.56 9.41 -3.65
C PHE A 141 6.11 10.64 -4.44
N ALA A 142 4.85 11.07 -4.30
CA ALA A 142 4.33 12.28 -4.91
C ALA A 142 5.06 13.55 -4.45
N HIS A 143 5.53 13.56 -3.20
CA HIS A 143 6.18 14.69 -2.57
C HIS A 143 7.68 14.48 -2.34
N ALA A 144 8.29 13.51 -3.03
CA ALA A 144 9.71 13.22 -2.91
C ALA A 144 10.61 14.42 -3.31
N ASP A 145 10.11 15.32 -4.16
CA ASP A 145 10.74 16.60 -4.50
C ASP A 145 10.90 17.55 -3.30
N ARG A 146 10.06 17.40 -2.27
CA ARG A 146 10.07 18.25 -1.07
C ARG A 146 10.96 17.70 0.04
N LEU A 147 11.52 16.50 -0.12
CA LEU A 147 12.45 15.93 0.85
C LEU A 147 13.76 16.72 0.88
N ALA A 148 14.47 16.68 2.00
CA ALA A 148 15.81 17.28 2.09
C ALA A 148 16.77 16.59 1.09
N GLU A 149 17.76 17.34 0.58
CA GLU A 149 18.67 16.85 -0.45
C GLU A 149 19.48 15.64 0.01
N ASP A 150 19.93 15.63 1.27
CA ASP A 150 20.64 14.50 1.89
C ASP A 150 19.77 13.23 1.91
N THR A 151 18.48 13.39 2.18
CA THR A 151 17.50 12.30 2.20
C THR A 151 17.25 11.77 0.80
N ARG A 152 17.17 12.63 -0.22
CA ARG A 152 17.05 12.19 -1.61
C ARG A 152 18.28 11.42 -2.09
N LYS A 153 19.49 11.91 -1.77
CA LYS A 153 20.75 11.20 -2.09
C LYS A 153 20.82 9.84 -1.41
N LEU A 154 20.45 9.78 -0.12
CA LEU A 154 20.35 8.51 0.59
C LEU A 154 19.34 7.59 -0.11
N PHE A 155 18.18 8.11 -0.55
CA PHE A 155 17.20 7.27 -1.21
C PHE A 155 17.67 6.77 -2.59
N ASP A 156 18.46 7.56 -3.33
CA ASP A 156 19.06 7.10 -4.60
C ASP A 156 20.03 5.91 -4.40
N GLU A 157 20.66 5.79 -3.23
CA GLU A 157 21.58 4.68 -2.91
C GLU A 157 20.87 3.41 -2.40
N TYR A 158 19.64 3.53 -1.88
CA TYR A 158 18.97 2.44 -1.16
C TYR A 158 17.61 2.03 -1.74
N LEU A 159 16.81 2.95 -2.30
CA LEU A 159 15.46 2.63 -2.78
C LEU A 159 15.51 1.90 -4.13
N ARG A 160 15.05 0.65 -4.13
CA ARG A 160 14.90 -0.18 -5.33
C ARG A 160 13.55 0.01 -5.99
N SER A 161 12.47 -0.15 -5.22
CA SER A 161 11.13 -0.19 -5.79
C SER A 161 10.02 0.25 -4.83
N LEU A 162 8.93 0.71 -5.43
CA LEU A 162 7.61 0.82 -4.81
C LEU A 162 6.73 -0.33 -5.31
N ILE A 163 6.13 -1.08 -4.41
CA ILE A 163 5.19 -2.16 -4.73
C ILE A 163 3.80 -1.73 -4.29
N LEU A 164 2.93 -1.46 -5.26
CA LEU A 164 1.51 -1.24 -5.03
C LEU A 164 0.82 -2.60 -4.99
N TYR A 165 0.57 -3.12 -3.79
CA TYR A 165 -0.10 -4.40 -3.60
C TYR A 165 -1.61 -4.17 -3.45
N ASP A 166 -2.35 -4.58 -4.47
CA ASP A 166 -3.82 -4.58 -4.52
C ASP A 166 -4.39 -3.19 -4.11
N PRO A 167 -4.03 -2.10 -4.82
CA PRO A 167 -4.36 -0.74 -4.39
C PRO A 167 -5.86 -0.47 -4.34
N SER A 168 -6.32 0.14 -3.25
CA SER A 168 -7.73 0.54 -3.11
C SER A 168 -8.14 1.65 -4.08
N SER A 169 -9.42 1.71 -4.42
CA SER A 169 -10.02 2.80 -5.22
C SER A 169 -9.81 4.18 -4.58
N THR A 170 -9.86 4.26 -3.25
CA THR A 170 -9.53 5.49 -2.49
C THR A 170 -8.09 5.92 -2.73
N ALA A 171 -7.12 5.03 -2.54
CA ALA A 171 -5.70 5.33 -2.74
C ALA A 171 -5.36 5.70 -4.19
N ALA A 172 -6.04 5.07 -5.16
CA ALA A 172 -5.88 5.36 -6.58
C ALA A 172 -6.58 6.67 -7.03
N GLY A 173 -7.44 7.27 -6.19
CA GLY A 173 -8.21 8.47 -6.55
C GLY A 173 -9.22 8.25 -7.69
N THR A 174 -9.60 6.99 -7.96
CA THR A 174 -10.49 6.59 -9.06
C THR A 174 -11.73 5.89 -8.51
N PRO A 175 -12.94 6.47 -8.66
CA PRO A 175 -14.15 5.82 -8.17
C PRO A 175 -14.48 4.61 -9.06
N ALA A 176 -14.92 3.52 -8.42
CA ALA A 176 -15.44 2.37 -9.14
C ALA A 176 -16.87 2.61 -9.65
N PRO A 177 -17.23 2.04 -10.82
CA PRO A 177 -18.61 1.96 -11.28
C PRO A 177 -19.49 1.32 -10.21
N PRO A 178 -20.76 1.74 -10.06
CA PRO A 178 -21.64 1.20 -9.01
C PRO A 178 -21.72 -0.34 -8.97
N ALA A 179 -21.71 -1.00 -10.13
CA ALA A 179 -21.77 -2.47 -10.23
C ALA A 179 -20.50 -3.19 -9.73
N LEU A 180 -19.36 -2.49 -9.64
CA LEU A 180 -18.10 -3.02 -9.13
C LEU A 180 -17.85 -2.65 -7.66
N LYS A 181 -18.75 -1.90 -7.01
CA LYS A 181 -18.61 -1.58 -5.59
C LYS A 181 -18.87 -2.82 -4.74
N SER A 182 -17.86 -3.20 -3.98
CA SER A 182 -17.92 -4.37 -3.10
C SER A 182 -18.06 -3.95 -1.64
N ILE A 183 -17.32 -2.94 -1.18
CA ILE A 183 -17.42 -2.42 0.18
C ILE A 183 -18.66 -1.54 0.34
N ARG A 184 -19.48 -1.84 1.35
CA ARG A 184 -20.65 -1.07 1.75
C ARG A 184 -20.51 -0.64 3.22
N PRO A 185 -19.96 0.55 3.50
CA PRO A 185 -19.87 1.02 4.88
C PRO A 185 -21.27 1.26 5.44
N ASP A 186 -21.55 0.73 6.63
CA ASP A 186 -22.77 1.02 7.38
C ASP A 186 -22.41 1.68 8.71
N ARG A 187 -22.49 3.01 8.73
CA ARG A 187 -22.13 3.81 9.91
C ARG A 187 -23.14 3.72 11.05
N SER A 188 -24.30 3.08 10.83
CA SER A 188 -25.29 2.87 11.88
C SER A 188 -24.95 1.69 12.79
N LEU A 189 -24.06 0.80 12.34
CA LEU A 189 -23.61 -0.35 13.11
C LEU A 189 -22.60 0.05 14.21
N PRO A 190 -22.51 -0.74 15.30
CA PRO A 190 -21.39 -0.65 16.25
C PRO A 190 -20.03 -0.76 15.56
N LEU A 191 -18.99 -0.11 16.10
CA LEU A 191 -17.65 -0.06 15.47
C LEU A 191 -17.07 -1.45 15.18
N GLU A 192 -17.23 -2.40 16.12
CA GLU A 192 -16.78 -3.79 15.94
C GLU A 192 -17.48 -4.45 14.74
N GLU A 193 -18.79 -4.23 14.59
CA GLU A 193 -19.57 -4.77 13.48
C GLU A 193 -19.20 -4.11 12.15
N GLN A 194 -18.96 -2.78 12.13
CA GLN A 194 -18.42 -2.09 10.96
C GLN A 194 -17.09 -2.71 10.51
N ALA A 195 -16.20 -2.96 11.46
CA ALA A 195 -14.89 -3.53 11.21
C ALA A 195 -14.97 -4.97 10.69
N ILE A 196 -15.78 -5.83 11.32
CA ILE A 196 -15.99 -7.23 10.90
C ILE A 196 -16.65 -7.29 9.51
N PHE A 197 -17.66 -6.43 9.28
CA PHE A 197 -18.35 -6.39 7.99
C PHE A 197 -17.41 -5.92 6.88
N PHE A 198 -16.60 -4.90 7.14
CA PHE A 198 -15.53 -4.48 6.22
C PHE A 198 -14.53 -5.62 5.97
N GLY A 199 -14.04 -6.28 7.02
CA GLY A 199 -13.09 -7.39 6.90
C GLY A 199 -13.64 -8.56 6.09
N THR A 200 -14.91 -8.89 6.25
CA THR A 200 -15.61 -9.94 5.47
C THR A 200 -15.63 -9.60 3.98
N GLN A 201 -16.06 -8.39 3.62
CA GLN A 201 -16.09 -7.95 2.22
C GLN A 201 -14.68 -7.84 1.64
N ALA A 202 -13.75 -7.24 2.38
CA ALA A 202 -12.35 -7.09 1.99
C ALA A 202 -11.67 -8.44 1.72
N SER A 203 -11.97 -9.46 2.53
CA SER A 203 -11.35 -10.79 2.42
C SER A 203 -12.13 -11.80 1.59
N SER A 204 -13.23 -11.40 0.96
CA SER A 204 -14.02 -12.28 0.11
C SER A 204 -13.32 -12.60 -1.20
N PHE A 205 -13.64 -13.77 -1.76
CA PHE A 205 -13.31 -14.13 -3.14
C PHE A 205 -14.42 -13.63 -4.05
N TYR A 206 -14.05 -12.95 -5.13
CA TYR A 206 -14.96 -12.46 -6.17
C TYR A 206 -14.69 -13.19 -7.50
N PRO A 207 -15.65 -13.24 -8.44
CA PRO A 207 -15.42 -13.78 -9.78
C PRO A 207 -14.18 -13.18 -10.43
N PRO A 208 -13.27 -13.94 -11.06
CA PRO A 208 -12.03 -13.40 -11.63
C PRO A 208 -12.24 -12.18 -12.53
N PHE A 209 -11.37 -11.17 -12.41
CA PHE A 209 -11.42 -9.95 -13.20
C PHE A 209 -10.30 -9.91 -14.24
N THR A 210 -10.64 -9.50 -15.46
CA THR A 210 -9.67 -9.26 -16.54
C THR A 210 -9.56 -7.76 -16.75
N LEU A 211 -8.33 -7.22 -16.69
CA LEU A 211 -8.10 -5.80 -16.96
C LEU A 211 -8.54 -5.47 -18.39
N PRO A 212 -9.35 -4.43 -18.60
CA PRO A 212 -9.64 -3.95 -19.93
C PRO A 212 -8.40 -3.27 -20.53
N ASP A 213 -8.34 -3.20 -21.86
CA ASP A 213 -7.26 -2.49 -22.57
C ASP A 213 -7.41 -0.96 -22.47
N THR A 214 -8.65 -0.47 -22.39
CA THR A 214 -9.02 0.94 -22.24
C THR A 214 -10.11 1.10 -21.19
N ILE A 215 -10.21 2.28 -20.59
CA ILE A 215 -11.33 2.63 -19.70
C ILE A 215 -12.47 3.18 -20.57
N PRO A 216 -13.62 2.49 -20.65
CA PRO A 216 -14.76 3.01 -21.40
C PRO A 216 -15.31 4.27 -20.72
N GLU A 217 -15.80 5.23 -21.52
CA GLU A 217 -16.42 6.46 -21.01
C GLU A 217 -17.62 6.17 -20.09
N THR A 218 -18.40 5.13 -20.44
CA THR A 218 -19.54 4.66 -19.65
C THR A 218 -19.36 3.17 -19.32
N PRO A 219 -18.61 2.82 -18.26
CA PRO A 219 -18.39 1.44 -17.87
C PRO A 219 -19.70 0.79 -17.42
N SER A 220 -20.08 -0.30 -18.09
CA SER A 220 -21.22 -1.14 -17.71
C SER A 220 -20.72 -2.53 -17.37
N TYR A 221 -20.95 -2.95 -16.13
CA TYR A 221 -20.55 -4.25 -15.60
C TYR A 221 -21.75 -4.93 -14.95
N ALA A 222 -21.80 -6.26 -15.00
CA ALA A 222 -22.68 -7.03 -14.12
C ALA A 222 -22.23 -6.84 -12.66
N PRO A 223 -23.16 -6.83 -11.68
CA PRO A 223 -22.81 -6.77 -10.26
C PRO A 223 -21.82 -7.87 -9.89
N ARG A 224 -20.67 -7.49 -9.32
CA ARG A 224 -19.63 -8.43 -8.90
C ARG A 224 -19.81 -8.80 -7.44
N VAL A 225 -20.64 -9.82 -7.21
CA VAL A 225 -21.02 -10.34 -5.89
C VAL A 225 -19.94 -11.29 -5.37
N ALA A 226 -19.74 -11.36 -4.04
CA ALA A 226 -18.79 -12.28 -3.44
C ALA A 226 -19.26 -13.74 -3.65
N LEU A 227 -18.34 -14.65 -3.92
CA LEU A 227 -18.70 -16.03 -4.27
C LEU A 227 -19.48 -16.73 -3.15
N HIS A 228 -19.11 -16.50 -1.89
CA HIS A 228 -19.79 -17.06 -0.71
C HIS A 228 -21.25 -16.58 -0.52
N GLU A 229 -21.65 -15.48 -1.16
CA GLU A 229 -23.03 -14.97 -1.15
C GLU A 229 -23.87 -15.54 -2.32
N GLY A 230 -23.24 -16.29 -3.23
CA GLY A 230 -23.89 -16.90 -4.37
C GLY A 230 -24.81 -18.08 -4.01
N PRO A 231 -25.74 -18.47 -4.91
CA PRO A 231 -26.59 -19.62 -4.69
C PRO A 231 -25.76 -20.92 -4.81
N GLY A 232 -25.77 -21.72 -3.74
CA GLY A 232 -25.15 -23.06 -3.72
C GLY A 232 -24.03 -23.20 -2.70
N ALA A 233 -23.51 -24.43 -2.58
CA ALA A 233 -22.35 -24.68 -1.73
C ALA A 233 -21.08 -24.11 -2.39
N VAL A 234 -20.34 -23.29 -1.65
CA VAL A 234 -19.06 -22.74 -2.09
C VAL A 234 -17.93 -23.60 -1.57
N ASP A 235 -16.92 -23.83 -2.40
CA ASP A 235 -15.68 -24.50 -1.98
C ASP A 235 -15.16 -23.83 -0.69
N PRO A 236 -14.93 -24.57 0.40
CA PRO A 236 -14.39 -24.02 1.65
C PRO A 236 -13.14 -23.15 1.46
N LYS A 237 -12.34 -23.40 0.42
CA LYS A 237 -11.16 -22.59 0.07
C LYS A 237 -11.52 -21.17 -0.38
N LEU A 238 -12.69 -20.99 -0.99
CA LEU A 238 -13.20 -19.73 -1.51
C LEU A 238 -14.10 -18.97 -0.52
N GLN A 239 -14.14 -19.42 0.74
CA GLN A 239 -14.71 -18.63 1.85
C GLN A 239 -13.85 -17.40 2.13
N PRO A 240 -14.42 -16.29 2.64
CA PRO A 240 -13.65 -15.12 3.06
C PRO A 240 -12.50 -15.50 4.00
N THR A 241 -11.31 -14.90 3.83
CA THR A 241 -10.14 -15.21 4.68
C THR A 241 -10.46 -15.01 6.16
N THR A 242 -11.20 -13.95 6.49
CA THR A 242 -11.57 -13.64 7.87
C THR A 242 -12.49 -14.68 8.52
N PHE A 243 -13.24 -15.48 7.74
CA PHE A 243 -14.06 -16.58 8.27
C PHE A 243 -13.21 -17.78 8.69
N LYS A 244 -11.97 -17.88 8.18
CA LYS A 244 -11.01 -18.95 8.50
C LYS A 244 -10.17 -18.63 9.73
N MET A 245 -10.25 -17.39 10.23
CA MET A 245 -9.57 -16.95 11.45
C MET A 245 -10.44 -17.26 12.67
N THR A 246 -9.82 -17.66 13.77
CA THR A 246 -10.46 -17.61 15.08
C THR A 246 -10.75 -16.16 15.47
N THR A 247 -11.70 -15.94 16.39
CA THR A 247 -12.00 -14.60 16.91
C THR A 247 -10.77 -13.91 17.49
N SER A 248 -9.89 -14.66 18.17
CA SER A 248 -8.66 -14.11 18.74
C SER A 248 -7.66 -13.70 17.66
N GLU A 249 -7.50 -14.50 16.60
CA GLU A 249 -6.60 -14.16 15.49
C GLU A 249 -7.10 -12.90 14.78
N LEU A 250 -8.40 -12.84 14.45
CA LEU A 250 -8.98 -11.68 13.77
C LEU A 250 -8.78 -10.39 14.58
N ARG A 251 -9.06 -10.43 15.89
CA ARG A 251 -8.82 -9.28 16.78
C ARG A 251 -7.36 -8.90 16.90
N SER A 252 -6.45 -9.86 16.77
CA SER A 252 -5.00 -9.60 16.88
C SER A 252 -4.39 -8.91 15.66
N VAL A 253 -5.15 -8.78 14.56
CA VAL A 253 -4.69 -8.15 13.31
C VAL A 253 -5.53 -6.94 12.91
N MET A 254 -6.60 -6.63 13.64
CA MET A 254 -7.52 -5.52 13.35
C MET A 254 -7.35 -4.37 14.34
N HIS A 255 -7.56 -3.16 13.85
CA HIS A 255 -7.59 -1.93 14.63
C HIS A 255 -8.95 -1.24 14.50
N VAL A 256 -9.95 -1.76 15.22
CA VAL A 256 -11.34 -1.27 15.20
C VAL A 256 -11.49 0.24 15.47
N PRO A 257 -10.74 0.87 16.42
CA PRO A 257 -10.86 2.31 16.68
C PRO A 257 -10.69 3.21 15.47
N ILE A 258 -9.95 2.80 14.42
CA ILE A 258 -9.80 3.62 13.20
C ILE A 258 -11.13 3.89 12.50
N MET A 259 -12.13 3.02 12.69
CA MET A 259 -13.45 3.11 12.08
C MET A 259 -14.35 4.17 12.73
N GLU A 260 -13.95 4.77 13.85
CA GLU A 260 -14.75 5.79 14.53
C GLU A 260 -14.88 7.07 13.69
N ARG A 261 -13.75 7.62 13.25
CA ARG A 261 -13.70 8.87 12.48
C ARG A 261 -12.67 8.82 11.36
N ALA A 262 -11.41 8.52 11.69
CA ALA A 262 -10.28 8.63 10.78
C ALA A 262 -10.50 7.91 9.45
N GLN A 263 -10.98 6.66 9.47
CA GLN A 263 -11.18 5.90 8.24
C GLN A 263 -12.31 6.47 7.36
N HIS A 264 -13.38 6.99 7.95
CA HIS A 264 -14.47 7.63 7.21
C HIS A 264 -14.03 8.95 6.57
N VAL A 265 -13.15 9.70 7.25
CA VAL A 265 -12.52 10.90 6.68
C VAL A 265 -11.63 10.52 5.50
N ILE A 266 -10.81 9.47 5.63
CA ILE A 266 -9.93 8.98 4.56
C ILE A 266 -10.73 8.50 3.34
N TRP A 267 -11.87 7.83 3.55
CA TRP A 267 -12.76 7.40 2.47
C TRP A 267 -13.61 8.52 1.85
N SER A 268 -13.58 9.71 2.43
CA SER A 268 -14.38 10.82 1.97
C SER A 268 -14.07 11.18 0.52
N PRO A 269 -15.08 11.45 -0.33
CA PRO A 269 -14.87 11.97 -1.68
C PRO A 269 -14.03 13.26 -1.73
N LEU A 270 -13.95 13.97 -0.60
CA LEU A 270 -13.17 15.20 -0.41
C LEU A 270 -11.66 15.03 -0.65
N LEU A 271 -11.11 13.83 -0.44
CA LEU A 271 -9.69 13.53 -0.64
C LEU A 271 -9.36 12.94 -2.01
N ARG A 272 -10.38 12.61 -2.82
CA ARG A 272 -10.20 11.91 -4.09
C ARG A 272 -9.28 12.64 -5.06
N GLU A 273 -9.47 13.95 -5.22
CA GLU A 273 -8.64 14.77 -6.10
C GLU A 273 -7.18 14.81 -5.62
N VAL A 274 -6.97 14.85 -4.30
CA VAL A 274 -5.62 14.85 -3.72
C VAL A 274 -4.93 13.49 -3.96
N PHE A 275 -5.63 12.38 -3.75
CA PHE A 275 -5.09 11.05 -4.06
C PHE A 275 -4.80 10.89 -5.56
N ARG A 276 -5.69 11.36 -6.44
CA ARG A 276 -5.49 11.32 -7.90
C ARG A 276 -4.26 12.12 -8.32
N GLU A 277 -4.06 13.30 -7.76
CA GLU A 277 -2.88 14.12 -8.00
C GLU A 277 -1.60 13.45 -7.47
N ASN A 278 -1.68 12.80 -6.30
CA ASN A 278 -0.54 12.07 -5.75
C ASN A 278 -0.17 10.85 -6.61
N VAL A 279 -1.14 10.10 -7.12
CA VAL A 279 -0.90 9.03 -8.12
C VAL A 279 -0.20 9.59 -9.35
N ARG A 280 -0.72 10.70 -9.91
CA ARG A 280 -0.14 11.34 -11.09
C ARG A 280 1.32 11.72 -10.86
N ARG A 281 1.63 12.38 -9.75
CA ARG A 281 3.00 12.80 -9.40
C ARG A 281 3.93 11.63 -9.08
N ALA A 282 3.41 10.59 -8.42
CA ALA A 282 4.22 9.43 -8.05
C ALA A 282 4.56 8.56 -9.27
N LEU A 283 3.63 8.40 -10.21
CA LEU A 283 3.69 7.40 -11.28
C LEU A 283 3.80 7.99 -12.68
N TYR A 284 2.98 8.98 -13.04
CA TYR A 284 2.78 9.41 -14.44
C TYR A 284 3.61 10.63 -14.86
N ASP A 285 3.92 11.51 -13.92
CA ASP A 285 4.89 12.60 -14.11
C ASP A 285 5.70 12.79 -12.82
N CYS A 286 6.79 12.04 -12.71
CA CYS A 286 7.68 12.08 -11.56
C CYS A 286 8.79 13.13 -11.70
N ARG A 287 8.60 14.13 -12.58
CA ARG A 287 9.57 15.19 -12.79
C ARG A 287 9.32 16.39 -11.89
N HIS A 288 10.40 17.05 -11.52
CA HIS A 288 10.41 18.29 -10.74
C HIS A 288 11.31 19.33 -11.41
N ASP A 289 10.94 20.60 -11.25
CA ASP A 289 11.77 21.75 -11.66
C ASP A 289 12.59 22.20 -10.46
N ASP A 290 13.90 21.99 -10.53
CA ASP A 290 14.85 22.36 -9.48
C ASP A 290 15.23 23.86 -9.50
N GLY A 291 14.47 24.67 -10.24
CA GLY A 291 14.71 26.11 -10.43
C GLY A 291 15.68 26.42 -11.56
N THR A 292 16.23 25.40 -12.24
CA THR A 292 17.06 25.57 -13.45
C THR A 292 16.24 25.68 -14.73
N GLY A 293 14.92 25.50 -14.65
CA GLY A 293 14.01 25.48 -15.80
C GLY A 293 14.00 24.15 -16.55
N ALA A 294 14.84 23.18 -16.15
CA ALA A 294 14.84 21.82 -16.66
C ALA A 294 14.10 20.87 -15.71
N LYS A 295 13.12 20.13 -16.24
CA LYS A 295 12.40 19.10 -15.48
C LYS A 295 13.22 17.82 -15.38
N LYS A 296 13.58 17.41 -14.15
CA LYS A 296 14.34 16.18 -13.87
C LYS A 296 13.49 15.16 -13.12
N LYS A 297 13.65 13.87 -13.42
CA LYS A 297 12.97 12.81 -12.68
C LYS A 297 13.50 12.74 -11.24
N ILE A 298 12.59 12.70 -10.28
CA ILE A 298 12.90 12.48 -8.87
C ILE A 298 13.00 10.97 -8.61
N LEU A 299 14.06 10.55 -7.93
CA LEU A 299 14.37 9.14 -7.64
C LEU A 299 14.35 8.29 -8.92
N PRO A 300 15.16 8.61 -9.94
CA PRO A 300 15.03 8.04 -11.29
C PRO A 300 15.26 6.53 -11.35
N ALA A 301 15.98 5.95 -10.38
CA ALA A 301 16.27 4.51 -10.32
C ALA A 301 15.10 3.68 -9.77
N VAL A 302 14.14 4.29 -9.08
CA VAL A 302 13.05 3.55 -8.43
C VAL A 302 12.04 3.05 -9.46
N ARG A 303 11.86 1.73 -9.50
CA ARG A 303 10.82 1.02 -10.28
C ARG A 303 9.51 0.88 -9.50
N VAL A 304 8.42 0.65 -10.21
CA VAL A 304 7.12 0.37 -9.60
C VAL A 304 6.60 -0.99 -10.04
N HIS A 305 6.11 -1.77 -9.08
CA HIS A 305 5.40 -3.02 -9.33
C HIS A 305 3.97 -2.89 -8.82
N VAL A 306 2.99 -3.09 -9.69
CA VAL A 306 1.59 -3.23 -9.29
C VAL A 306 1.29 -4.72 -9.18
N VAL A 307 1.27 -5.24 -7.96
CA VAL A 307 0.93 -6.64 -7.68
C VAL A 307 -0.55 -6.69 -7.32
N TRP A 308 -1.36 -7.45 -8.04
CA TRP A 308 -2.80 -7.48 -7.82
C TRP A 308 -3.39 -8.86 -7.98
N CYS A 309 -4.53 -9.12 -7.35
CA CYS A 309 -5.17 -10.44 -7.36
C CYS A 309 -6.45 -10.40 -8.21
N ASP A 310 -6.69 -11.40 -9.05
CA ASP A 310 -7.83 -11.36 -9.98
C ASP A 310 -9.18 -11.68 -9.32
N MET A 311 -9.18 -12.34 -8.16
CA MET A 311 -10.38 -12.57 -7.34
C MET A 311 -10.52 -11.57 -6.19
N THR A 312 -9.82 -10.43 -6.24
CA THR A 312 -9.95 -9.30 -5.30
C THR A 312 -11.27 -8.55 -5.44
N LEU A 313 -11.51 -7.50 -4.65
CA LEU A 313 -12.72 -6.65 -4.71
C LEU A 313 -12.91 -6.00 -6.10
N GLY A 314 -14.17 -5.74 -6.48
CA GLY A 314 -14.47 -5.08 -7.77
C GLY A 314 -13.82 -3.70 -7.91
N GLU A 315 -13.83 -2.91 -6.85
CA GLU A 315 -13.25 -1.57 -6.84
C GLU A 315 -11.72 -1.54 -6.80
N VAL A 316 -11.08 -2.57 -6.22
CA VAL A 316 -9.62 -2.75 -6.27
C VAL A 316 -9.19 -3.15 -7.68
N ALA A 317 -9.88 -4.12 -8.28
CA ALA A 317 -9.62 -4.53 -9.66
C ALA A 317 -9.81 -3.36 -10.65
N TRP A 318 -10.84 -2.53 -10.42
CA TRP A 318 -11.07 -1.31 -11.19
C TRP A 318 -9.96 -0.27 -10.98
N ALA A 319 -9.48 -0.08 -9.75
CA ALA A 319 -8.36 0.82 -9.48
C ALA A 319 -7.12 0.41 -10.28
N VAL A 320 -6.78 -0.89 -10.30
CA VAL A 320 -5.68 -1.44 -11.10
C VAL A 320 -5.90 -1.23 -12.61
N ALA A 321 -7.13 -1.41 -13.10
CA ALA A 321 -7.46 -1.13 -14.50
C ALA A 321 -7.18 0.34 -14.87
N ASN A 322 -7.59 1.29 -14.03
CA ASN A 322 -7.31 2.71 -14.25
C ASN A 322 -5.81 3.00 -14.20
N LEU A 323 -5.10 2.44 -13.21
CA LEU A 323 -3.65 2.60 -13.12
C LEU A 323 -2.94 2.12 -14.40
N ASN A 324 -3.37 0.97 -14.94
CA ASN A 324 -2.81 0.40 -16.16
C ASN A 324 -3.08 1.26 -17.40
N CYS A 325 -4.32 1.70 -17.59
CA CYS A 325 -4.69 2.53 -18.74
C CYS A 325 -4.06 3.92 -18.68
N GLU A 326 -4.15 4.61 -17.54
CA GLU A 326 -3.55 5.93 -17.36
C GLU A 326 -2.02 5.87 -17.47
N TYR A 327 -1.37 4.79 -16.99
CA TYR A 327 0.06 4.58 -17.20
C TYR A 327 0.41 4.48 -18.69
N LYS A 328 -0.37 3.72 -19.48
CA LYS A 328 -0.16 3.57 -20.93
C LYS A 328 -0.27 4.93 -21.66
N GLU A 329 -1.18 5.79 -21.22
CA GLU A 329 -1.40 7.13 -21.77
C GLU A 329 -0.35 8.16 -21.32
N ALA A 330 0.28 7.95 -20.17
CA ALA A 330 1.29 8.85 -19.64
C ALA A 330 2.55 8.92 -20.52
N ALA A 331 3.14 10.12 -20.61
CA ALA A 331 4.32 10.36 -21.43
C ALA A 331 5.54 9.53 -20.94
N PRO A 332 6.17 8.70 -21.79
CA PRO A 332 7.26 7.79 -21.37
C PRO A 332 8.45 8.48 -20.70
N GLU A 333 8.78 9.70 -21.13
CA GLU A 333 9.87 10.50 -20.58
C GLU A 333 9.52 11.17 -19.24
N ALA A 334 8.24 11.25 -18.89
CA ALA A 334 7.75 11.82 -17.65
C ALA A 334 7.48 10.76 -16.57
N ARG A 335 7.00 9.59 -16.98
CA ARG A 335 6.53 8.54 -16.07
C ARG A 335 7.66 7.72 -15.45
N ARG A 336 7.36 7.11 -14.31
CA ARG A 336 8.19 6.10 -13.65
C ARG A 336 7.99 4.74 -14.34
N PRO A 337 9.01 3.86 -14.45
CA PRO A 337 8.79 2.52 -14.99
C PRO A 337 7.83 1.72 -14.10
N VAL A 338 6.74 1.21 -14.66
CA VAL A 338 5.73 0.40 -13.96
C VAL A 338 5.56 -0.96 -14.66
N GLU A 339 5.52 -2.02 -13.86
CA GLU A 339 5.17 -3.38 -14.28
C GLU A 339 3.94 -3.89 -13.50
N PHE A 340 3.08 -4.67 -14.15
CA PHE A 340 1.85 -5.22 -13.55
C PHE A 340 1.97 -6.74 -13.40
N HIS A 341 1.66 -7.25 -12.20
CA HIS A 341 1.84 -8.64 -11.80
C HIS A 341 0.52 -9.19 -11.26
N LYS A 342 -0.12 -10.09 -12.01
CA LYS A 342 -1.41 -10.70 -11.62
C LYS A 342 -1.18 -11.97 -10.80
N LEU A 343 -1.86 -12.08 -9.66
CA LEU A 343 -1.92 -13.25 -8.80
C LEU A 343 -3.24 -13.99 -9.05
N GLU A 344 -3.19 -14.98 -9.94
CA GLU A 344 -4.37 -15.75 -10.37
C GLU A 344 -4.97 -16.57 -9.23
N GLY A 345 -6.29 -16.51 -9.07
CA GLY A 345 -7.01 -17.20 -8.00
C GLY A 345 -6.84 -16.58 -6.61
N GLY A 346 -6.09 -15.48 -6.48
CA GLY A 346 -5.88 -14.79 -5.22
C GLY A 346 -7.03 -13.83 -4.90
N ASN A 347 -7.44 -13.78 -3.63
CA ASN A 347 -8.23 -12.66 -3.11
C ASN A 347 -7.32 -11.55 -2.58
N HIS A 348 -7.94 -10.52 -1.98
CA HIS A 348 -7.23 -9.37 -1.41
C HIS A 348 -6.25 -9.69 -0.26
N PHE A 349 -6.28 -10.92 0.26
CA PHE A 349 -5.51 -11.40 1.41
C PHE A 349 -4.56 -12.54 1.06
N ILE A 350 -4.07 -12.64 -0.18
CA ILE A 350 -3.16 -13.72 -0.59
C ILE A 350 -1.90 -13.84 0.27
N HIS A 351 -1.45 -12.73 0.87
CA HIS A 351 -0.36 -12.72 1.86
C HIS A 351 -0.65 -13.56 3.11
N TRP A 352 -1.94 -13.75 3.45
CA TRP A 352 -2.40 -14.61 4.53
C TRP A 352 -2.80 -16.01 4.03
N GLU A 353 -3.49 -16.09 2.89
CA GLU A 353 -3.99 -17.36 2.32
C GLU A 353 -2.87 -18.26 1.81
N GLU A 354 -1.92 -17.70 1.07
CA GLU A 354 -0.84 -18.43 0.40
C GLU A 354 0.51 -17.71 0.63
N PRO A 355 0.97 -17.58 1.90
CA PRO A 355 2.10 -16.73 2.25
C PRO A 355 3.39 -17.09 1.50
N ALA A 356 3.66 -18.39 1.31
CA ALA A 356 4.81 -18.88 0.55
C ALA A 356 4.76 -18.45 -0.93
N ARG A 357 3.58 -18.58 -1.56
CA ARG A 357 3.36 -18.20 -2.96
C ARG A 357 3.53 -16.70 -3.14
N PHE A 358 2.97 -15.91 -2.23
CA PHE A 358 3.08 -14.45 -2.26
C PHE A 358 4.54 -13.99 -2.16
N VAL A 359 5.29 -14.51 -1.17
CA VAL A 359 6.72 -14.19 -1.04
C VAL A 359 7.52 -14.64 -2.25
N GLY A 360 7.21 -15.82 -2.82
CA GLY A 360 7.86 -16.30 -4.04
C GLY A 360 7.67 -15.39 -5.25
N VAL A 361 6.59 -14.60 -5.29
CA VAL A 361 6.41 -13.54 -6.30
C VAL A 361 7.22 -12.30 -5.93
N LEU A 362 7.17 -11.85 -4.68
CA LEU A 362 7.93 -10.69 -4.22
C LEU A 362 9.44 -10.87 -4.46
N ALA A 363 9.99 -12.03 -4.11
CA ALA A 363 11.42 -12.35 -4.29
C ALA A 363 11.89 -12.29 -5.75
N LYS A 364 10.99 -12.43 -6.74
CA LYS A 364 11.33 -12.36 -8.17
C LYS A 364 11.35 -10.93 -8.71
N ILE A 365 10.63 -10.01 -8.06
CA ILE A 365 10.46 -8.64 -8.57
C ILE A 365 11.34 -7.62 -7.83
N ILE A 366 11.76 -7.92 -6.59
CA ILE A 366 12.51 -6.99 -5.75
C ILE A 366 14.01 -7.00 -5.93
#